data_AF-A0A6C0FKS9-F1
#
_entry.id   AF-A0A6C0FKS9-F1
#
_cell.length_a   1.000
_cell.length_b   1.000
_cell.length_c   1.000
_cell.angle_alpha   90.00
_cell.angle_beta   90.00
_cell.angle_gamma   90.00
#
_symmetry.space_group_name_H-M   'P 1'
#
loop_
_entity.id
_entity.type
_entity.pdbx_description
1 polymer ?
#
loop_
_entity_poly.entity_id
_entity_poly.type
_entity_poly.pdbx_seq_one_letter_code
_entity_poly.pdbx_strand_id
1 'polypeptide(L)'
;MPRYLIGVDFQPGADPTPMEEWAPEEIAAHLDYYAALNRELEANGELVATTILTGPDLAKIVRVDAAGAPVVTDGPFPEFKEWLAGYQIVDVDTEERAVEIAARVSAVPGRGGVPTGQPIHVRRVMDDGGASDVEGMREYLRTADGVA
;
A
#
# COMPACT_ATOMS: atom_id res chain seq x y z
N MET A 1 0.65 19.53 -0.30
CA MET A 1 -0.05 19.32 -1.60
C MET A 1 -1.07 18.19 -1.34
N PRO A 2 -1.85 17.63 -2.29
CA PRO A 2 -2.64 16.45 -1.95
C PRO A 2 -1.73 15.27 -1.61
N ARG A 3 -2.10 14.53 -0.56
CA ARG A 3 -1.39 13.31 -0.15
C ARG A 3 -2.04 12.07 -0.77
N TYR A 4 -1.22 11.10 -1.14
CA TYR A 4 -1.67 9.83 -1.71
C TYR A 4 -0.99 8.65 -1.01
N LEU A 5 -1.78 7.60 -0.78
CA LEU A 5 -1.32 6.27 -0.45
C LEU A 5 -0.91 5.56 -1.74
N ILE A 6 0.30 5.01 -1.75
CA ILE A 6 0.80 4.05 -2.73
C ILE A 6 0.91 2.70 -2.01
N GLY A 7 -0.14 1.88 -2.13
CA GLY A 7 -0.32 0.63 -1.39
C GLY A 7 0.14 -0.59 -2.20
N VAL A 8 0.87 -1.47 -1.55
CA VAL A 8 1.41 -2.72 -2.10
C VAL A 8 0.77 -3.88 -1.34
N ASP A 9 0.05 -4.76 -2.03
CA ASP A 9 -0.61 -5.93 -1.45
C ASP A 9 0.16 -7.22 -1.73
N PHE A 10 -0.17 -8.32 -1.04
CA PHE A 10 0.37 -9.66 -1.28
C PHE A 10 -0.08 -10.31 -2.61
N GLN A 11 -0.77 -9.57 -3.48
CA GLN A 11 -1.08 -10.04 -4.83
C GLN A 11 0.22 -10.20 -5.64
N PRO A 12 0.43 -11.35 -6.29
CA PRO A 12 1.56 -11.48 -7.19
C PRO A 12 1.40 -10.55 -8.39
N GLY A 13 2.54 -10.15 -8.95
CA GLY A 13 2.60 -9.55 -10.27
C GLY A 13 2.46 -10.58 -11.38
N ALA A 14 3.11 -10.33 -12.51
CA ALA A 14 3.05 -11.23 -13.67
C ALA A 14 3.70 -12.61 -13.40
N ASP A 15 4.78 -12.65 -12.62
CA ASP A 15 5.40 -13.88 -12.13
C ASP A 15 4.90 -14.16 -10.69
N PRO A 16 4.13 -15.23 -10.46
CA PRO A 16 3.61 -15.56 -9.13
C PRO A 16 4.61 -16.31 -8.24
N THR A 17 5.86 -16.51 -8.70
CA THR A 17 6.89 -17.22 -7.93
C THR A 17 7.21 -16.44 -6.64
N PRO A 18 7.08 -17.07 -5.45
CA PRO A 18 7.30 -16.40 -4.18
C PRO A 18 8.78 -16.00 -4.01
N MET A 19 9.04 -14.91 -3.27
CA MET A 19 10.37 -14.30 -3.18
C MET A 19 11.41 -15.23 -2.53
N GLU A 20 10.98 -16.19 -1.73
CA GLU A 20 11.82 -17.24 -1.13
C GLU A 20 12.49 -18.14 -2.18
N GLU A 21 11.94 -18.21 -3.39
CA GLU A 21 12.49 -18.97 -4.52
C GLU A 21 13.36 -18.11 -5.47
N TRP A 22 13.55 -16.84 -5.17
CA TRP A 22 14.37 -15.92 -5.99
C TRP A 22 15.86 -16.08 -5.68
N ALA A 23 16.70 -15.76 -6.65
CA ALA A 23 18.14 -15.70 -6.41
C ALA A 23 18.47 -14.50 -5.49
N PRO A 24 19.50 -14.61 -4.61
CA PRO A 24 19.89 -13.50 -3.74
C PRO A 24 20.17 -12.19 -4.47
N GLU A 25 20.73 -12.25 -5.69
CA GLU A 25 21.01 -11.08 -6.51
C GLU A 25 19.73 -10.41 -7.06
N GLU A 26 18.68 -11.19 -7.32
CA GLU A 26 17.36 -10.68 -7.74
C GLU A 26 16.68 -9.95 -6.57
N ILE A 27 16.75 -10.53 -5.37
CA ILE A 27 16.25 -9.90 -4.14
C ILE A 27 17.02 -8.59 -3.87
N ALA A 28 18.35 -8.61 -4.01
CA ALA A 28 19.17 -7.41 -3.82
C ALA A 28 18.79 -6.31 -4.83
N ALA A 29 18.65 -6.63 -6.11
CA ALA A 29 18.25 -5.68 -7.14
C ALA A 29 16.86 -5.07 -6.88
N HIS A 30 15.91 -5.88 -6.40
CA HIS A 30 14.58 -5.45 -6.01
C HIS A 30 14.63 -4.42 -4.85
N LEU A 31 15.38 -4.74 -3.79
CA LEU A 31 15.54 -3.87 -2.63
C LEU A 31 16.30 -2.58 -2.95
N ASP A 32 17.36 -2.68 -3.74
CA ASP A 32 18.16 -1.52 -4.16
C ASP A 32 17.35 -0.54 -4.99
N TYR A 33 16.48 -1.05 -5.87
CA TYR A 33 15.56 -0.22 -6.65
C TYR A 33 14.60 0.56 -5.74
N TYR A 34 13.95 -0.12 -4.78
CA TYR A 34 13.09 0.54 -3.80
C TYR A 34 13.84 1.60 -3.00
N ALA A 35 15.04 1.28 -2.52
CA ALA A 35 15.86 2.20 -1.75
C ALA A 35 16.25 3.43 -2.58
N ALA A 36 16.56 3.25 -3.87
CA ALA A 36 16.85 4.36 -4.78
C ALA A 36 15.62 5.24 -5.03
N LEU A 37 14.46 4.64 -5.29
CA LEU A 37 13.19 5.36 -5.46
C LEU A 37 12.86 6.17 -4.21
N ASN A 38 12.90 5.57 -3.02
CA ASN A 38 12.58 6.27 -1.77
C ASN A 38 13.52 7.45 -1.54
N ARG A 39 14.84 7.29 -1.76
CA ARG A 39 15.81 8.39 -1.63
C ARG A 39 15.53 9.54 -2.60
N GLU A 40 15.11 9.24 -3.82
CA GLU A 40 14.72 10.26 -4.80
C GLU A 40 13.49 11.03 -4.33
N LEU A 41 12.44 10.33 -3.89
CA LEU A 41 11.21 10.94 -3.39
C LEU A 41 11.46 11.77 -2.13
N GLU A 42 12.32 11.31 -1.22
CA GLU A 42 12.77 12.07 -0.05
C GLU A 42 13.51 13.35 -0.46
N ALA A 43 14.44 13.25 -1.42
CA ALA A 43 15.20 14.40 -1.90
C ALA A 43 14.31 15.46 -2.57
N ASN A 44 13.21 15.03 -3.20
CA ASN A 44 12.21 15.90 -3.79
C ASN A 44 11.22 16.47 -2.75
N GLY A 45 11.25 15.99 -1.50
CA GLY A 45 10.25 16.31 -0.48
C GLY A 45 8.88 15.67 -0.73
N GLU A 46 8.80 14.68 -1.63
CA GLU A 46 7.57 13.98 -2.02
C GLU A 46 7.23 12.84 -1.05
N LEU A 47 8.22 12.19 -0.40
CA LEU A 47 7.96 11.07 0.51
C LEU A 47 7.63 11.57 1.93
N VAL A 48 6.43 11.25 2.40
CA VAL A 48 5.96 11.55 3.77
C VAL A 48 6.24 10.39 4.73
N ALA A 49 5.93 9.16 4.30
CA ALA A 49 6.12 7.98 5.12
C ALA A 49 6.28 6.72 4.24
N THR A 50 6.99 5.72 4.75
CA THR A 50 7.04 4.37 4.16
C THR A 50 7.04 3.33 5.27
N THR A 51 6.28 2.25 5.10
CA THR A 51 6.15 1.17 6.10
C THR A 51 6.00 -0.18 5.42
N ILE A 52 6.68 -1.19 5.95
CA ILE A 52 6.50 -2.61 5.61
C ILE A 52 5.75 -3.28 6.76
N LEU A 53 4.74 -4.08 6.43
CA LEU A 53 3.89 -4.78 7.39
C LEU A 53 4.28 -6.26 7.51
N THR A 54 3.92 -6.90 8.62
CA THR A 54 4.05 -8.34 8.79
C THR A 54 3.08 -9.10 7.88
N GLY A 55 3.40 -10.34 7.53
CA GLY A 55 2.53 -11.20 6.73
C GLY A 55 1.14 -11.46 7.35
N PRO A 56 0.15 -11.88 6.54
CA PRO A 56 -1.25 -12.01 6.97
C PRO A 56 -1.46 -12.98 8.14
N ASP A 57 -0.62 -14.00 8.28
CA ASP A 57 -0.66 -14.98 9.37
C ASP A 57 -0.42 -14.37 10.76
N LEU A 58 0.24 -13.21 10.83
CA LEU A 58 0.50 -12.49 12.08
C LEU A 58 -0.55 -11.41 12.37
N ALA A 59 -1.49 -11.17 11.45
CA ALA A 59 -2.54 -10.19 11.64
C ALA A 59 -3.61 -10.66 12.63
N LYS A 60 -4.23 -9.69 13.31
CA LYS A 60 -5.37 -9.88 14.20
C LYS A 60 -6.54 -9.05 13.71
N ILE A 61 -7.72 -9.65 13.56
CA ILE A 61 -8.96 -8.92 13.35
C ILE A 61 -9.67 -8.78 14.69
N VAL A 62 -9.98 -7.54 15.06
CA VAL A 62 -10.70 -7.23 16.30
C VAL A 62 -12.09 -6.70 15.93
N ARG A 63 -13.13 -7.34 16.45
CA ARG A 63 -14.52 -6.87 16.41
C ARG A 63 -15.05 -6.69 17.82
N VAL A 64 -16.16 -5.98 17.96
CA VAL A 64 -16.87 -5.85 19.24
C VAL A 64 -18.19 -6.62 19.13
N ASP A 65 -18.51 -7.43 20.13
CA ASP A 65 -19.79 -8.14 20.20
C ASP A 65 -20.94 -7.21 20.67
N ALA A 66 -22.15 -7.75 20.72
CA ALA A 66 -23.32 -7.00 21.18
C ALA A 66 -23.24 -6.54 22.65
N ALA A 67 -22.37 -7.16 23.46
CA ALA A 67 -22.15 -6.82 24.87
C ALA A 67 -21.01 -5.81 25.06
N GLY A 68 -20.32 -5.40 23.98
CA GLY A 68 -19.20 -4.47 24.05
C GLY A 68 -17.83 -5.14 24.29
N ALA A 69 -17.76 -6.47 24.30
CA ALA A 69 -16.51 -7.19 24.50
C ALA A 69 -15.74 -7.39 23.18
N PRO A 70 -14.40 -7.30 23.18
CA PRO A 70 -13.60 -7.55 22.00
C PRO A 70 -13.60 -9.04 21.65
N VAL A 71 -13.92 -9.35 20.39
CA VAL A 71 -13.76 -10.66 19.76
C VAL A 71 -12.58 -10.56 18.81
N VAL A 72 -11.49 -11.29 19.11
CA VAL A 72 -10.25 -11.30 18.33
C VAL A 72 -10.18 -12.59 17.50
N THR A 73 -9.87 -12.47 16.22
CA THR A 73 -9.66 -13.62 15.32
C THR A 73 -8.25 -13.56 14.73
N ASP A 74 -7.56 -14.69 14.80
CA ASP A 74 -6.22 -14.92 14.24
C ASP A 74 -6.32 -15.36 12.77
N GLY A 75 -5.32 -15.03 11.94
CA GLY A 75 -5.23 -15.50 10.55
C GLY A 75 -4.87 -17.00 10.42
N PRO A 76 -4.95 -17.59 9.20
CA PRO A 76 -5.29 -16.94 7.94
C PRO A 76 -6.77 -17.11 7.52
N PHE A 77 -7.36 -16.04 6.99
CA PHE A 77 -8.76 -15.96 6.52
C PHE A 77 -8.92 -16.53 5.10
N PRO A 78 -9.73 -17.55 4.80
CA PRO A 78 -9.67 -18.32 3.54
C PRO A 78 -9.66 -17.57 2.17
N GLU A 79 -9.90 -16.26 2.11
CA GLU A 79 -9.79 -15.38 0.94
C GLU A 79 -8.91 -14.13 1.25
N PHE A 80 -7.58 -14.25 1.21
CA PHE A 80 -6.63 -13.16 1.56
C PHE A 80 -5.79 -12.62 0.40
N LYS A 81 -6.36 -12.55 -0.82
CA LYS A 81 -5.58 -12.05 -1.96
C LYS A 81 -5.24 -10.56 -1.85
N GLU A 82 -6.02 -9.76 -1.13
CA GLU A 82 -5.89 -8.28 -1.07
C GLU A 82 -5.46 -7.80 0.33
N TRP A 83 -4.41 -8.42 0.89
CA TRP A 83 -3.83 -7.97 2.17
C TRP A 83 -2.67 -7.03 1.90
N LEU A 84 -2.69 -5.87 2.56
CA LEU A 84 -1.64 -4.87 2.47
C LEU A 84 -0.32 -5.42 3.03
N ALA A 85 0.70 -5.46 2.18
CA ALA A 85 2.07 -5.84 2.54
C ALA A 85 2.91 -4.63 2.99
N GLY A 86 2.60 -3.44 2.47
CA GLY A 86 3.28 -2.21 2.82
C GLY A 86 2.73 -1.01 2.06
N TYR A 87 3.23 0.17 2.39
CA TYR A 87 2.79 1.39 1.73
C TYR A 87 3.82 2.51 1.77
N GLN A 88 3.62 3.47 0.87
CA GLN A 88 4.20 4.81 0.94
C GLN A 88 3.07 5.84 1.03
N ILE A 89 3.29 6.92 1.77
CA ILE A 89 2.48 8.13 1.69
C ILE A 89 3.34 9.17 0.99
N VAL A 90 2.81 9.76 -0.08
CA VAL A 90 3.47 10.82 -0.84
C VAL A 90 2.67 12.11 -0.79
N ASP A 91 3.34 13.24 -0.74
CA ASP A 91 2.76 14.59 -0.86
C ASP A 91 3.21 15.20 -2.19
N VAL A 92 2.31 15.26 -3.17
CA VAL A 92 2.63 15.61 -4.56
C VAL A 92 1.63 16.62 -5.12
N ASP A 93 2.04 17.40 -6.12
CA ASP A 93 1.19 18.46 -6.68
C ASP A 93 -0.07 17.94 -7.39
N THR A 94 -0.01 16.76 -8.01
CA THR A 94 -1.12 16.21 -8.82
C THR A 94 -1.28 14.70 -8.67
N GLU A 95 -2.47 14.19 -9.00
CA GLU A 95 -2.75 12.76 -9.00
C GLU A 95 -1.90 12.01 -10.03
N GLU A 96 -1.65 12.62 -11.19
CA GLU A 96 -0.82 12.03 -12.24
C GLU A 96 0.59 11.73 -11.72
N ARG A 97 1.15 12.62 -10.87
CA ARG A 97 2.44 12.37 -10.24
C ARG A 97 2.39 11.18 -9.27
N ALA A 98 1.31 11.02 -8.51
CA ALA A 98 1.12 9.84 -7.66
C ALA A 98 1.03 8.55 -8.50
N VAL A 99 0.35 8.60 -9.66
CA VAL A 99 0.26 7.49 -10.61
C VAL A 99 1.61 7.15 -11.23
N GLU A 100 2.44 8.14 -11.57
CA GLU A 100 3.81 7.92 -12.04
C GLU A 100 4.66 7.19 -10.99
N ILE A 101 4.57 7.61 -9.73
CA ILE A 101 5.28 6.95 -8.63
C ILE A 101 4.79 5.51 -8.48
N ALA A 102 3.48 5.29 -8.49
CA ALA A 102 2.89 3.96 -8.44
C ALA A 102 3.33 3.05 -9.60
N ALA A 103 3.45 3.60 -10.82
CA ALA A 103 3.94 2.85 -11.97
C ALA A 103 5.39 2.38 -11.77
N ARG A 104 6.24 3.19 -11.11
CA ARG A 104 7.61 2.79 -10.75
C ARG A 104 7.64 1.70 -9.69
N VAL A 105 6.77 1.78 -8.69
CA VAL A 105 6.60 0.72 -7.68
C VAL A 105 6.08 -0.58 -8.33
N SER A 106 5.14 -0.49 -9.27
CA SER A 106 4.66 -1.64 -10.05
C SER A 106 5.78 -2.30 -10.86
N ALA A 107 6.74 -1.49 -11.32
CA ALA A 107 7.83 -1.88 -12.20
C ALA A 107 9.14 -2.25 -11.48
N VAL A 108 9.14 -2.42 -10.16
CA VAL A 108 10.33 -2.88 -9.42
C VAL A 108 10.85 -4.18 -10.05
N PRO A 109 12.18 -4.38 -10.16
CA PRO A 109 12.73 -5.60 -10.74
C PRO A 109 12.30 -6.85 -9.96
N GLY A 110 11.76 -7.83 -10.67
CA GLY A 110 11.51 -9.18 -10.18
C GLY A 110 12.55 -10.17 -10.72
N ARG A 111 12.17 -11.46 -10.77
CA ARG A 111 13.03 -12.55 -11.28
C ARG A 111 13.51 -12.27 -12.71
N GLY A 112 14.77 -12.59 -12.97
CA GLY A 112 15.44 -12.30 -14.25
C GLY A 112 15.57 -10.82 -14.57
N GLY A 113 15.35 -9.91 -13.61
CA GLY A 113 15.34 -8.46 -13.82
C GLY A 113 14.10 -7.94 -14.57
N VAL A 114 13.06 -8.78 -14.73
CA VAL A 114 11.80 -8.39 -15.38
C VAL A 114 10.97 -7.57 -14.40
N PRO A 115 10.37 -6.43 -14.80
CA PRO A 115 9.48 -5.66 -13.92
C PRO A 115 8.35 -6.53 -13.36
N THR A 116 8.08 -6.42 -12.05
CA THR A 116 7.08 -7.25 -11.38
C THR A 116 5.67 -7.11 -11.97
N GLY A 117 5.31 -5.92 -12.46
CA GLY A 117 3.96 -5.62 -12.90
C GLY A 117 2.93 -5.79 -11.78
N GLN A 118 3.34 -5.52 -10.54
CA GLN A 118 2.51 -5.71 -9.36
C GLN A 118 1.36 -4.69 -9.37
N PRO A 119 0.12 -5.09 -9.03
CA PRO A 119 -0.97 -4.13 -8.83
C PRO A 119 -0.65 -3.19 -7.67
N ILE A 120 -0.75 -1.88 -7.91
CA ILE A 120 -0.48 -0.85 -6.90
C ILE A 120 -1.74 -0.03 -6.68
N HIS A 121 -2.14 0.11 -5.42
CA HIS A 121 -3.27 0.95 -5.03
C HIS A 121 -2.82 2.41 -4.93
N VAL A 122 -3.42 3.29 -5.73
CA VAL A 122 -3.26 4.74 -5.60
C VAL A 122 -4.53 5.29 -5.00
N ARG A 123 -4.44 5.87 -3.80
CA ARG A 123 -5.62 6.41 -3.11
C ARG A 123 -5.31 7.73 -2.46
N ARG A 124 -6.12 8.75 -2.73
CA ARG A 124 -6.02 10.04 -2.04
C ARG A 124 -6.23 9.85 -0.54
N VAL A 125 -5.33 10.44 0.24
CA VAL A 125 -5.46 10.61 1.69
C VAL A 125 -6.32 11.86 1.92
N MET A 126 -7.38 11.73 2.69
CA MET A 126 -8.18 12.89 3.10
C MET A 126 -7.36 13.76 4.07
N ASP A 127 -7.62 15.07 4.09
CA ASP A 127 -6.86 16.02 4.91
C ASP A 127 -6.96 15.72 6.43
N ASP A 128 -6.02 16.28 7.21
CA ASP A 128 -5.74 15.87 8.59
C ASP A 128 -6.97 15.99 9.50
N GLY A 129 -7.51 14.83 9.89
CA GLY A 129 -8.59 14.68 10.88
C GLY A 129 -9.65 13.66 10.50
N GLY A 130 -9.78 13.36 9.20
CA GLY A 130 -10.88 12.56 8.69
C GLY A 130 -12.25 13.13 9.10
N ALA A 131 -13.28 12.29 9.01
CA ALA A 131 -14.61 12.63 9.48
C ALA A 131 -14.67 12.67 11.02
N SER A 132 -14.27 13.76 11.66
CA SER A 132 -14.43 13.94 13.11
C SER A 132 -15.81 14.49 13.52
N ASP A 133 -16.62 14.89 12.53
CA ASP A 133 -17.98 15.36 12.71
C ASP A 133 -18.92 14.82 11.60
N VAL A 134 -20.19 15.21 11.67
CA VAL A 134 -21.23 14.76 10.73
C VAL A 134 -20.98 15.26 9.31
N GLU A 135 -20.43 16.46 9.14
CA GLU A 135 -20.18 17.05 7.84
C GLU A 135 -19.02 16.34 7.14
N GLY A 136 -17.90 16.14 7.84
CA GLY A 136 -16.78 15.34 7.37
C GLY A 136 -17.18 13.89 7.09
N MET A 137 -18.10 13.30 7.89
CA MET A 137 -18.61 11.94 7.61
C MET A 137 -19.43 11.89 6.32
N ARG A 138 -20.26 12.90 6.05
CA ARG A 138 -21.00 12.99 4.79
C ARG A 138 -20.08 13.19 3.60
N GLU A 139 -19.00 13.96 3.76
CA GLU A 139 -17.98 14.09 2.72
C GLU A 139 -17.29 12.76 2.44
N TYR A 140 -16.82 12.06 3.47
CA TYR A 140 -16.25 10.72 3.32
C TYR A 140 -17.22 9.77 2.60
N LEU A 141 -18.48 9.71 3.01
CA LEU A 141 -19.47 8.80 2.42
C LEU A 141 -19.69 9.09 0.93
N ARG A 142 -19.64 10.36 0.49
CA ARG A 142 -19.68 10.69 -0.96
C ARG A 142 -18.51 10.07 -1.72
N THR A 143 -17.32 10.02 -1.12
CA THR A 143 -16.15 9.35 -1.74
C THR A 143 -16.33 7.83 -1.78
N ALA A 144 -16.91 7.23 -0.73
CA ALA A 144 -17.12 5.80 -0.64
C ALA A 144 -18.16 5.29 -1.65
N ASP A 145 -19.16 6.11 -1.97
CA ASP A 145 -20.16 5.80 -3.00
C ASP A 145 -19.67 6.11 -4.43
N GLY A 146 -18.44 6.64 -4.58
CA GLY A 146 -17.86 7.00 -5.88
C GLY A 146 -18.43 8.28 -6.50
N VAL A 147 -18.97 9.19 -5.68
CA VAL A 147 -19.67 10.42 -6.12
C VAL A 147 -18.83 11.68 -5.88
N ALA A 148 -17.54 11.54 -5.57
CA ALA A 148 -16.63 12.65 -5.25
C ALA A 148 -15.68 12.98 -6.40
#